data_AF-A0A4Y7KP99-F1
#
_entry.id   AF-A0A4Y7KP99-F1
#
_cell.length_a   1.000
_cell.length_b   1.000
_cell.length_c   1.000
_cell.angle_alpha   90.00
_cell.angle_beta   90.00
_cell.angle_gamma   90.00
#
_symmetry.space_group_name_H-M   'P 1'
#
loop_
_entity.id
_entity.type
_entity.pdbx_description
1 polymer ?
#
loop_
_entity_poly.entity_id
_entity_poly.type
_entity_poly.pdbx_seq_one_letter_code
_entity_poly.pdbx_strand_id
1 'polypeptide(L)'
;MVSLLLQFSMERKGKGVSIDGVPFPFEAAEIDFGEPDSNGQHSFYQLIHQGRVIPCDFIGVVKSQQPVYLKGATLTTVPLRVNVLSKGLSYKEL
;
A
#
# COMPACT_ATOMS: atom_id res chain seq x y z
N MET A 1 -3.46 -7.38 10.57
CA MET A 1 -2.73 -7.77 9.34
C MET A 1 -1.59 -6.81 9.06
N VAL A 2 -1.86 -5.50 8.87
CA VAL A 2 -0.80 -4.51 8.56
C VAL A 2 0.32 -4.51 9.60
N SER A 3 0.03 -4.37 10.91
CA SER A 3 1.10 -4.27 11.93
C SER A 3 2.05 -5.48 11.98
N LEU A 4 1.55 -6.69 11.67
CA LEU A 4 2.40 -7.89 11.64
C LEU A 4 3.37 -7.87 10.45
N LEU A 5 2.91 -7.39 9.30
CA LEU A 5 3.76 -7.24 8.11
C LEU A 5 4.84 -6.17 8.35
N LEU A 6 4.46 -5.04 8.95
CA LEU A 6 5.39 -3.98 9.32
C LEU A 6 6.47 -4.50 10.27
N GLN A 7 6.04 -5.16 11.36
CA GLN A 7 6.95 -5.75 12.33
C GLN A 7 7.91 -6.74 11.66
N PHE A 8 7.37 -7.70 10.90
CA PHE A 8 8.18 -8.73 10.26
C PHE A 8 9.18 -8.15 9.26
N SER A 9 8.78 -7.17 8.46
CA SER A 9 9.65 -6.57 7.45
C SER A 9 10.73 -5.71 8.11
N MET A 10 10.32 -4.73 8.91
CA MET A 10 11.22 -3.74 9.49
C MET A 10 12.13 -4.33 10.57
N GLU A 11 11.63 -5.20 11.46
CA GLU A 11 12.45 -5.82 12.50
C GLU A 11 13.49 -6.79 11.92
N ARG A 12 13.12 -7.51 10.85
CA ARG A 12 13.99 -8.50 10.23
C ARG A 12 15.04 -7.84 9.32
N LYS A 13 14.64 -6.87 8.51
CA LYS A 13 15.50 -6.27 7.47
C LYS A 13 16.22 -5.01 7.93
N GLY A 14 15.73 -4.30 8.96
CA GLY A 14 16.32 -3.07 9.50
C GLY A 14 17.60 -3.34 10.30
N LYS A 15 18.60 -3.96 9.66
CA LYS A 15 19.91 -4.29 10.26
C LYS A 15 21.00 -3.46 9.59
N GLY A 16 21.92 -2.93 10.38
CA GLY A 16 23.05 -2.13 9.89
C GLY A 16 24.33 -2.93 9.57
N VAL A 17 24.32 -4.24 9.80
CA VAL A 17 25.50 -5.11 9.66
C VAL A 17 25.14 -6.38 8.92
N SER A 18 26.09 -6.88 8.11
CA SER A 18 25.99 -8.19 7.45
C SER A 18 26.13 -9.34 8.44
N ILE A 19 25.85 -10.56 7.98
CA ILE A 19 26.04 -11.78 8.78
C ILE A 19 27.51 -11.99 9.20
N ASP A 20 28.45 -11.47 8.42
CA ASP A 20 29.88 -11.50 8.69
C ASP A 20 30.33 -10.37 9.64
N GLY A 21 29.39 -9.55 10.13
CA GLY A 21 29.65 -8.45 11.07
C GLY A 21 30.16 -7.16 10.41
N VAL A 22 30.16 -7.07 9.08
CA VAL A 22 30.61 -5.88 8.36
C VAL A 22 29.45 -4.87 8.24
N PRO A 23 29.64 -3.59 8.64
CA PRO A 23 28.62 -2.56 8.47
C PRO A 23 28.24 -2.33 7.00
N PHE A 24 26.96 -2.10 6.71
CA PHE A 24 26.51 -1.78 5.36
C PHE A 24 26.91 -0.35 4.96
N PRO A 25 27.36 -0.12 3.72
CA PRO A 25 27.65 1.22 3.21
C PRO A 25 26.39 1.99 2.76
N PHE A 26 25.20 1.41 2.93
CA PHE A 26 23.91 1.96 2.51
C PHE A 26 22.84 1.71 3.58
N GLU A 27 21.72 2.42 3.48
CA GLU A 27 20.57 2.23 4.35
C GLU A 27 19.88 0.89 4.05
N ALA A 28 19.70 0.07 5.09
CA ALA A 28 19.01 -1.20 4.98
C ALA A 28 17.52 -1.06 5.31
N ALA A 29 16.69 -1.76 4.53
CA ALA A 29 15.24 -1.80 4.63
C ALA A 29 14.51 -0.48 4.36
N GLU A 30 13.25 -0.61 3.98
CA GLU A 30 12.34 0.51 3.74
C GLU A 30 11.47 0.75 4.98
N ILE A 31 10.91 1.97 5.09
CA ILE A 31 9.90 2.28 6.10
C ILE A 31 8.55 1.84 5.53
N ASP A 32 8.05 0.72 6.02
CA ASP A 32 6.73 0.22 5.67
C ASP A 32 5.66 0.92 6.52
N PHE A 33 4.57 1.36 5.89
CA PHE A 33 3.38 1.89 6.58
C PHE A 33 2.12 1.62 5.78
N GLY A 34 0.96 1.66 6.43
CA GLY A 34 -0.32 1.48 5.73
C GLY A 34 -1.51 1.33 6.65
N GLU A 35 -2.70 1.32 6.04
CA GLU A 35 -3.97 1.13 6.73
C GLU A 35 -4.94 0.37 5.81
N PRO A 36 -5.84 -0.47 6.34
CA PRO A 36 -6.91 -1.07 5.54
C PRO A 36 -7.79 0.00 4.87
N ASP A 37 -8.20 -0.27 3.63
CA ASP A 37 -9.11 0.61 2.89
C ASP A 37 -10.53 0.57 3.51
N SER A 38 -11.31 1.65 3.55
CA SER A 38 -11.11 2.98 2.94
C SER A 38 -10.35 4.01 3.78
N ASN A 39 -9.88 3.66 4.98
CA ASN A 39 -9.36 4.65 5.92
C ASN A 39 -8.10 5.37 5.38
N GLY A 40 -7.18 4.62 4.79
CA GLY A 40 -5.93 5.16 4.24
C GLY A 40 -6.13 6.22 3.15
N GLN A 41 -7.24 6.14 2.40
CA GLN A 41 -7.57 7.11 1.34
C GLN A 41 -7.83 8.51 1.87
N HIS A 42 -8.44 8.59 3.05
CA HIS A 42 -8.76 9.88 3.67
C HIS A 42 -7.61 10.41 4.52
N SER A 43 -6.49 9.69 4.60
CA SER A 43 -5.34 10.04 5.44
C SER A 43 -4.13 10.47 4.61
N PHE A 44 -3.59 9.57 3.76
CA PHE A 44 -2.27 9.80 3.14
C PHE A 44 -2.23 9.56 1.62
N TYR A 45 -3.34 9.13 0.99
CA TYR A 45 -3.36 8.90 -0.46
C TYR A 45 -3.12 10.17 -1.27
N GLN A 46 -3.46 11.35 -0.73
CA GLN A 46 -3.13 12.63 -1.35
C GLN A 46 -1.62 12.79 -1.59
N LEU A 47 -0.80 12.35 -0.63
CA LEU A 47 0.66 12.38 -0.73
C LEU A 47 1.17 11.37 -1.77
N ILE A 48 0.57 10.18 -1.82
CA ILE A 48 0.94 9.11 -2.77
C ILE A 48 0.63 9.53 -4.22
N HIS A 49 -0.50 10.20 -4.44
CA HIS A 49 -0.95 10.59 -5.78
C HIS A 49 -0.26 11.83 -6.36
N GLN A 50 -0.01 12.86 -5.54
CA GLN A 50 0.45 14.16 -6.04
C GLN A 50 1.73 14.66 -5.36
N GLY A 51 2.20 13.96 -4.32
CA GLY A 51 3.38 14.33 -3.57
C GLY A 51 4.60 13.53 -4.02
N ARG A 52 5.13 12.72 -3.11
CA ARG A 52 6.30 11.89 -3.37
C ARG A 52 5.85 10.52 -3.87
N VAL A 53 6.61 9.98 -4.81
CA VAL A 53 6.42 8.60 -5.26
C VAL A 53 6.74 7.68 -4.08
N ILE A 54 5.74 6.93 -3.63
CA ILE A 54 5.85 5.93 -2.57
C ILE A 54 5.39 4.61 -3.20
N PRO A 55 6.26 3.60 -3.29
CA PRO A 55 5.85 2.28 -3.80
C PRO A 55 4.76 1.71 -2.87
N CYS A 56 3.70 1.16 -3.47
CA CYS A 56 2.51 0.71 -2.73
C CYS A 56 2.05 -0.67 -3.22
N ASP A 57 1.86 -1.59 -2.28
CA ASP A 57 1.26 -2.91 -2.54
C ASP A 57 -0.22 -2.93 -2.14
N PHE A 58 -1.10 -3.26 -3.10
CA PHE A 58 -2.54 -3.35 -2.86
C PHE A 58 -2.96 -4.80 -2.72
N ILE A 59 -3.49 -5.15 -1.55
CA ILE A 59 -4.00 -6.49 -1.26
C ILE A 59 -5.53 -6.42 -1.17
N GLY A 60 -6.20 -7.18 -2.03
CA GLY A 60 -7.66 -7.30 -2.06
C GLY A 60 -8.13 -8.74 -2.05
N VAL A 61 -9.38 -8.94 -1.67
CA VAL A 61 -10.07 -10.24 -1.74
C VAL A 61 -11.13 -10.23 -2.83
N VAL A 62 -11.25 -11.33 -3.56
CA VAL A 62 -12.23 -11.47 -4.66
C VAL A 62 -13.67 -11.57 -4.13
N LYS A 63 -13.85 -12.15 -2.95
CA LYS A 63 -15.16 -12.33 -2.31
C LYS A 63 -15.16 -11.66 -0.94
N SER A 64 -16.21 -10.87 -0.67
CA SER A 64 -16.44 -10.33 0.66
C SER A 64 -16.82 -11.46 1.62
N GLN A 65 -16.28 -11.43 2.84
CA GLN A 65 -16.71 -12.30 3.92
C GLN A 65 -18.17 -12.01 4.33
N GLN A 66 -18.62 -10.77 4.13
CA GLN A 66 -19.99 -10.34 4.36
C GLN A 66 -20.50 -9.61 3.10
N PRO A 67 -21.10 -10.33 2.14
CA PRO A 67 -21.60 -9.72 0.92
C PRO A 67 -22.84 -8.87 1.23
N VAL A 68 -22.77 -7.58 0.90
CA VAL A 68 -23.91 -6.67 0.92
C VAL A 68 -24.35 -6.43 -0.53
N TYR A 69 -25.63 -6.68 -0.80
CA TYR A 69 -26.23 -6.48 -2.11
C TYR A 69 -27.04 -5.20 -2.10
N LEU A 70 -26.54 -4.17 -2.78
CA LEU A 70 -27.36 -3.03 -3.18
C LEU A 70 -27.99 -3.36 -4.54
N LYS A 71 -29.24 -2.94 -4.76
CA LYS A 71 -29.97 -3.17 -6.01
C LYS A 71 -29.11 -2.76 -7.21
N GLY A 72 -28.59 -3.75 -7.95
CA GLY A 72 -27.87 -3.56 -9.21
C GLY A 72 -26.34 -3.51 -9.17
N ALA A 73 -25.67 -3.62 -8.01
CA ALA A 73 -24.19 -3.62 -7.97
C ALA A 73 -23.61 -4.47 -6.84
N THR A 74 -22.67 -5.36 -7.19
CA THR A 74 -21.77 -6.00 -6.23
C THR A 74 -20.64 -5.03 -5.90
N LEU A 75 -20.62 -4.50 -4.69
CA LEU A 75 -19.53 -3.64 -4.24
C LEU A 75 -18.27 -4.48 -4.01
N THR A 76 -17.34 -4.48 -4.97
CA THR A 76 -15.95 -4.86 -4.73
C THR A 76 -15.11 -3.59 -4.77
N THR A 77 -14.66 -3.13 -3.60
CA THR A 77 -13.99 -1.82 -3.44
C THR A 77 -12.61 -1.78 -4.12
N VAL A 78 -11.97 -2.92 -4.31
CA VAL A 78 -10.54 -3.01 -4.69
C VAL A 78 -10.26 -2.83 -6.19
N PRO A 79 -10.95 -3.48 -7.15
CA PRO A 79 -10.54 -3.45 -8.56
C PRO A 79 -10.67 -2.08 -9.23
N LEU A 80 -11.59 -1.21 -8.78
CA LEU A 80 -11.77 0.11 -9.38
C LEU A 80 -10.63 1.09 -9.07
N ARG A 81 -9.93 0.91 -7.95
CA ARG A 81 -9.01 1.94 -7.41
C ARG A 81 -7.55 1.74 -7.80
N VAL A 82 -7.13 0.49 -8.03
CA VAL A 82 -5.80 0.16 -8.60
C VAL A 82 -5.62 0.79 -10.00
N ASN A 83 -6.70 0.92 -10.78
CA ASN A 83 -6.66 1.59 -12.08
C ASN A 83 -6.41 3.10 -11.97
N VAL A 84 -6.87 3.77 -10.91
CA VAL A 84 -6.70 5.23 -10.75
C VAL A 84 -5.27 5.58 -10.36
N LEU A 85 -4.62 4.76 -9.52
CA LEU A 85 -3.22 4.93 -9.15
C LEU A 85 -2.26 4.61 -10.30
N SER A 86 -2.56 3.59 -11.10
CA SER A 86 -1.69 3.17 -12.21
C SER A 86 -1.83 4.02 -13.47
N LYS A 87 -3.00 4.62 -13.72
CA LYS A 87 -3.28 5.40 -14.94
C LYS A 87 -3.31 6.92 -14.72
N GLY A 88 -2.59 7.45 -13.73
CA GLY A 88 -2.59 8.87 -13.34
C GLY A 88 -3.12 9.81 -14.43
N LEU A 89 -4.27 10.45 -14.17
CA LEU A 89 -5.00 11.26 -15.15
C LEU A 89 -4.04 12.16 -15.93
N SER A 90 -3.93 11.91 -17.24
CA SER A 90 -3.10 12.72 -18.12
C SER A 90 -3.75 14.08 -18.27
N TYR A 91 -2.96 15.16 -18.20
CA TYR A 91 -3.40 16.56 -18.35
C TYR A 91 -4.22 16.87 -19.63
N LYS A 92 -4.34 15.91 -20.57
CA LYS A 92 -5.12 16.02 -21.80
C LYS A 92 -6.61 15.69 -21.64
N GLU A 93 -7.07 15.33 -20.44
CA GLU A 93 -8.46 14.95 -20.16
C GLU A 93 -9.21 15.97 -19.27
N LEU A 94 -8.65 17.18 -19.10
CA LEU A 94 -9.32 18.37 -18.55
C LEU A 94 -9.58 19.38 -19.66
#